data_AF-A0A610WVG4-F1
#
_entry.id   AF-A0A610WVG4-F1
#
_cell.length_a   1.000
_cell.length_b   1.000
_cell.length_c   1.000
_cell.angle_alpha   90.00
_cell.angle_beta   90.00
_cell.angle_gamma   90.00
#
_symmetry.space_group_name_H-M   'P 1'
#
loop_
_entity.id
_entity.type
_entity.pdbx_description
1 polymer ?
#
loop_
_entity_poly.entity_id
_entity_poly.type
_entity_poly.pdbx_seq_one_letter_code
_entity_poly.pdbx_strand_id
1 'polypeptide(L)'
;MPEESKGFLSVEEVAGNTGEIHSLKPNNNSTIQPIALLRLGVFVPTLKSTNVALRRGSSVTTNTTNATEELSSLKIVEQEGYEGIEIHGPRLDMDTDFKVWVGITSALFDYAPDDDGIITLPFSEFADRCGYPRKRLSKAFRKSIDDSLTRIQQTVVKFRFPAAKGHLNNINVNLLAYSSLNTELDVIEIQPQKQLSELYYVDYKRILKLKMLDKLGRKETAKVLYTFFEALPANPAPVSIERLRARLNLKSSVSVQNSVIRKAMKDLEAIEYLKFSEIKNGRKIGFQIHKRNP
;
A
#
# COMPACT_ATOMS: atom_id res chain seq x y z
N MET A 1 2.89 -30.12 22.15
CA MET A 1 3.45 -28.81 21.76
C MET A 1 2.26 -27.97 21.34
N PRO A 2 2.04 -26.77 21.91
CA PRO A 2 0.94 -25.94 21.42
C PRO A 2 1.30 -25.52 20.00
N GLU A 3 0.40 -25.74 19.04
CA GLU A 3 0.52 -25.17 17.71
C GLU A 3 0.73 -23.66 17.89
N GLU A 4 1.87 -23.14 17.44
CA GLU A 4 2.02 -21.69 17.27
C GLU A 4 0.88 -21.25 16.35
N SER A 5 -0.09 -20.52 16.91
CA SER A 5 -1.19 -19.93 16.15
C SER A 5 -0.59 -19.16 14.97
N LYS A 6 -0.72 -19.73 13.76
CA LYS A 6 -0.29 -19.08 12.54
C LYS A 6 -1.25 -17.91 12.34
N GLY A 7 -0.73 -16.68 12.32
CA GLY A 7 -1.53 -15.50 12.01
C GLY A 7 -2.22 -15.63 10.66
N PHE A 8 -3.19 -14.74 10.38
CA PHE A 8 -3.92 -14.73 9.11
C PHE A 8 -2.93 -14.82 7.94
N LEU A 9 -1.90 -13.97 7.87
CA LEU A 9 -0.87 -14.02 6.83
C LEU A 9 0.35 -14.84 7.24
N SER A 10 0.87 -15.64 6.31
CA SER A 10 2.19 -16.27 6.39
C SER A 10 3.03 -15.96 5.14
N VAL A 11 4.33 -15.82 5.32
CA VAL A 11 5.33 -15.76 4.23
C VAL A 11 6.45 -16.73 4.57
N GLU A 12 6.85 -17.50 3.58
CA GLU A 12 7.98 -18.41 3.65
C GLU A 12 8.92 -18.06 2.48
N GLU A 13 10.19 -17.80 2.78
CA GLU A 13 11.25 -17.66 1.78
C GLU A 13 12.16 -18.87 1.87
N VAL A 14 12.36 -19.57 0.74
CA VAL A 14 13.30 -20.69 0.68
C VAL A 14 14.70 -20.11 0.45
N ALA A 15 15.59 -20.30 1.41
CA ALA A 15 16.99 -19.92 1.27
C ALA A 15 17.62 -20.70 0.11
N GLY A 16 17.97 -20.00 -0.98
CA GLY A 16 18.40 -20.60 -2.25
C GLY A 16 19.68 -21.45 -2.19
N ASN A 17 20.38 -21.44 -1.06
CA ASN A 17 21.64 -22.12 -0.80
C ASN A 17 21.55 -23.25 0.25
N THR A 18 20.51 -23.30 1.09
CA THR A 18 20.34 -24.34 2.12
C THR A 18 19.04 -25.13 1.99
N GLY A 19 18.07 -24.66 1.19
CA GLY A 19 16.72 -25.22 1.13
C GLY A 19 15.91 -24.99 2.40
N GLU A 20 16.44 -24.20 3.33
CA GLU A 20 15.83 -23.91 4.62
C GLU A 20 14.72 -22.86 4.44
N ILE A 21 13.55 -23.14 5.00
CA ILE A 21 12.38 -22.26 4.89
C ILE A 21 12.45 -21.23 6.01
N HIS A 22 12.68 -19.96 5.66
CA HIS A 22 12.62 -18.86 6.60
C HIS A 22 11.25 -18.19 6.56
N SER A 23 10.53 -18.21 7.69
CA SER A 23 9.32 -17.42 7.83
C SER A 23 9.68 -15.94 7.95
N LEU A 24 9.20 -15.12 7.02
CA LEU A 24 9.36 -13.67 7.09
C LEU A 24 8.19 -13.09 7.88
N LYS A 25 8.50 -12.38 8.98
CA LYS A 25 7.51 -11.67 9.79
C LYS A 25 7.79 -10.15 9.82
N PRO A 26 6.74 -9.30 9.76
CA PRO A 26 6.88 -7.88 10.06
C PRO A 26 7.48 -7.65 11.45
N ASN A 27 8.17 -6.53 11.61
CA ASN A 27 8.69 -6.06 12.89
C ASN A 27 8.79 -4.52 12.86
N ASN A 28 9.29 -3.94 13.95
CA ASN A 28 9.38 -2.48 14.10
C ASN A 28 10.25 -1.78 13.03
N ASN A 29 11.11 -2.52 12.32
CA ASN A 29 12.01 -1.99 11.29
C ASN A 29 11.55 -2.32 9.86
N SER A 30 10.64 -3.28 9.69
CA SER A 30 10.21 -3.74 8.37
C SER A 30 8.79 -4.28 8.36
N THR A 31 8.08 -4.04 7.26
CA THR A 31 6.74 -4.58 7.04
C THR A 31 6.70 -5.42 5.75
N ILE A 32 5.71 -6.28 5.62
CA ILE A 32 5.50 -7.11 4.44
C ILE A 32 4.26 -6.58 3.71
N GLN A 33 4.43 -6.23 2.45
CA GLN A 33 3.41 -5.53 1.66
C GLN A 33 3.12 -6.23 0.33
N PRO A 34 1.85 -6.26 -0.13
CA PRO A 34 1.49 -6.66 -1.49
C PRO A 34 2.16 -5.74 -2.52
N ILE A 35 2.97 -6.29 -3.41
CA ILE A 35 3.64 -5.55 -4.50
C ILE A 35 2.64 -4.80 -5.37
N ALA A 36 1.48 -5.39 -5.68
CA ALA A 36 0.47 -4.76 -6.51
C ALA A 36 0.01 -3.42 -5.91
N LEU A 37 -0.30 -3.37 -4.61
CA LEU A 37 -0.70 -2.13 -3.94
C LEU A 37 0.42 -1.09 -3.89
N LEU A 38 1.67 -1.53 -3.76
CA LEU A 38 2.83 -0.63 -3.78
C LEU A 38 3.10 -0.05 -5.18
N ARG A 39 2.79 -0.79 -6.25
CA ARG A 39 2.94 -0.37 -7.65
C ARG A 39 1.82 0.51 -8.16
N LEU A 40 0.61 0.33 -7.62
CA LEU A 40 -0.57 1.09 -7.99
C LEU A 40 -0.62 2.47 -7.32
N GLY A 41 -1.36 3.39 -7.92
CA GLY A 41 -1.61 4.74 -7.41
C GLY A 41 -2.61 4.82 -6.25
N VAL A 42 -2.66 3.79 -5.40
CA VAL A 42 -3.62 3.67 -4.28
C VAL A 42 -3.22 4.62 -3.14
N PHE A 43 -1.98 4.49 -2.64
CA PHE A 43 -1.40 5.38 -1.64
C PHE A 43 -0.56 6.47 -2.30
N VAL A 44 -0.91 7.73 -2.08
CA VAL A 44 -0.38 8.87 -2.83
C VAL A 44 0.19 9.95 -1.91
N PRO A 45 1.06 10.86 -2.40
CA PRO A 45 1.70 11.85 -1.54
C PRO A 45 0.67 12.78 -0.87
N THR A 46 0.87 13.11 0.40
CA THR A 46 0.01 14.09 1.08
C THR A 46 0.19 15.47 0.44
N LEU A 47 -0.86 16.01 -0.18
CA LEU A 47 -0.84 17.34 -0.76
C LEU A 47 -1.18 18.34 0.37
N LYS A 48 -0.25 19.20 0.78
CA LYS A 48 -0.55 20.18 1.85
C LYS A 48 -1.72 21.11 1.49
N SER A 49 -1.99 21.33 0.21
CA SER A 49 -3.15 22.10 -0.25
C SER A 49 -4.49 21.36 -0.11
N THR A 50 -4.51 20.02 0.00
CA THR A 50 -5.76 19.27 0.19
C THR A 50 -6.30 19.39 1.60
N ASN A 51 -5.48 19.67 2.62
CA ASN A 51 -6.01 19.99 3.95
C ASN A 51 -6.82 21.30 3.97
N VAL A 52 -6.58 22.21 3.02
CA VAL A 52 -7.40 23.42 2.84
C VAL A 52 -8.63 23.15 1.96
N ALA A 53 -8.51 22.26 0.95
CA ALA A 53 -9.62 21.88 0.08
C ALA A 53 -10.65 20.94 0.77
N LEU A 54 -10.19 19.97 1.56
CA LEU A 54 -11.00 19.07 2.39
C LEU A 54 -11.74 19.84 3.49
N ARG A 55 -11.14 20.92 4.03
CA ARG A 55 -11.80 21.83 4.99
C ARG A 55 -12.85 22.75 4.36
N ARG A 56 -12.88 22.89 3.02
CA ARG A 56 -13.81 23.78 2.28
C ARG A 56 -14.93 23.02 1.57
N GLY A 57 -15.36 21.88 2.08
CA GLY A 57 -16.54 21.16 1.58
C GLY A 57 -16.44 20.70 0.12
N SER A 58 -15.23 20.68 -0.47
CA SER A 58 -15.05 20.20 -1.84
C SER A 58 -15.10 18.68 -1.81
N SER A 59 -16.13 18.14 -2.47
CA SER A 59 -16.42 16.74 -2.78
C SER A 59 -15.28 15.76 -2.46
N VAL A 60 -15.57 14.72 -1.67
CA VAL A 60 -14.68 13.57 -1.44
C VAL A 60 -14.14 13.14 -2.80
N THR A 61 -12.91 13.52 -3.11
CA THR A 61 -12.39 13.24 -4.45
C THR A 61 -12.10 11.77 -4.52
N THR A 62 -12.98 11.03 -5.19
CA THR A 62 -12.76 9.63 -5.50
C THR A 62 -11.60 9.53 -6.48
N ASN A 63 -10.71 8.60 -6.22
CA ASN A 63 -9.64 8.21 -7.14
C ASN A 63 -10.02 6.87 -7.74
N THR A 64 -9.87 6.74 -9.07
CA THR A 64 -9.97 5.46 -9.76
C THR A 64 -8.61 5.11 -10.32
N THR A 65 -8.15 3.89 -10.06
CA THR A 65 -6.89 3.35 -10.56
C THR A 65 -7.20 2.09 -11.37
N ASN A 66 -6.75 2.03 -12.62
CA ASN A 66 -6.78 0.78 -13.38
C ASN A 66 -5.74 -0.17 -12.77
N ALA A 67 -6.20 -1.32 -12.32
CA ALA A 67 -5.39 -2.34 -11.65
C ALA A 67 -5.31 -3.65 -12.45
N THR A 68 -5.80 -3.66 -13.68
CA THR A 68 -5.90 -4.87 -14.51
C THR A 68 -4.55 -5.56 -14.67
N GLU A 69 -3.51 -4.83 -15.07
CA GLU A 69 -2.18 -5.42 -15.26
C GLU A 69 -1.59 -5.94 -13.94
N GLU A 70 -1.62 -5.13 -12.87
CA GLU A 70 -0.98 -5.49 -11.59
C GLU A 70 -1.74 -6.59 -10.81
N LEU A 71 -3.06 -6.73 -11.01
CA LEU A 71 -3.88 -7.76 -10.35
C LEU A 71 -4.19 -8.96 -11.25
N SER A 72 -3.72 -8.96 -12.50
CA SER A 72 -3.96 -10.04 -13.48
C SER A 72 -3.44 -11.41 -13.03
N SER A 73 -2.40 -11.44 -12.19
CA SER A 73 -1.79 -12.67 -11.69
C SER A 73 -2.46 -13.27 -10.45
N LEU A 74 -3.55 -12.65 -9.95
CA LEU A 74 -4.33 -13.27 -8.89
C LEU A 74 -5.05 -14.49 -9.48
N LYS A 75 -5.04 -15.64 -8.78
CA LYS A 75 -5.67 -16.87 -9.29
C LYS A 75 -7.17 -16.70 -9.44
N ILE A 76 -7.82 -15.94 -8.57
CA ILE A 76 -9.23 -15.56 -8.73
C ILE A 76 -9.44 -14.85 -10.07
N VAL A 77 -8.48 -14.02 -10.49
CA VAL A 77 -8.52 -13.32 -11.79
C VAL A 77 -8.33 -14.28 -12.96
N GLU A 78 -7.33 -15.16 -12.88
CA GLU A 78 -7.01 -16.14 -13.93
C GLU A 78 -8.11 -17.20 -14.11
N GLN A 79 -8.69 -17.70 -13.02
CA GLN A 79 -9.69 -18.78 -13.06
C GLN A 79 -11.04 -18.32 -13.60
N GLU A 80 -11.44 -17.10 -13.27
CA GLU A 80 -12.76 -16.57 -13.64
C GLU A 80 -12.72 -15.63 -14.86
N GLY A 81 -11.53 -15.34 -15.40
CA GLY A 81 -11.37 -14.59 -16.65
C GLY A 81 -11.74 -13.12 -16.54
N TYR A 82 -11.42 -12.48 -15.42
CA TYR A 82 -11.77 -11.07 -15.20
C TYR A 82 -10.99 -10.12 -16.11
N GLU A 83 -11.70 -9.15 -16.68
CA GLU A 83 -11.17 -8.11 -17.55
C GLU A 83 -11.53 -6.72 -16.98
N GLY A 84 -10.58 -5.79 -16.94
CA GLY A 84 -10.87 -4.41 -16.53
C GLY A 84 -11.05 -4.23 -15.02
N ILE A 85 -10.02 -4.58 -14.25
CA ILE A 85 -9.97 -4.42 -12.79
C ILE A 85 -9.72 -2.96 -12.44
N GLU A 86 -10.51 -2.41 -11.53
CA GLU A 86 -10.43 -1.02 -11.08
C GLU A 86 -10.43 -0.94 -9.56
N ILE A 87 -9.54 -0.14 -8.98
CA ILE A 87 -9.61 0.25 -7.57
C ILE A 87 -10.20 1.65 -7.51
N HIS A 88 -11.32 1.83 -6.81
CA HIS A 88 -11.97 3.12 -6.63
C HIS A 88 -12.23 3.40 -5.14
N GLY A 89 -12.07 4.65 -4.72
CA GLY A 89 -12.27 5.00 -3.32
C GLY A 89 -11.78 6.40 -2.99
N PRO A 90 -11.82 6.80 -1.71
CA PRO A 90 -11.21 8.04 -1.28
C PRO A 90 -9.70 8.01 -1.54
N ARG A 91 -9.11 9.20 -1.71
CA ARG A 91 -7.66 9.35 -1.85
C ARG A 91 -6.98 8.94 -0.54
N LEU A 92 -6.13 7.90 -0.59
CA LEU A 92 -5.34 7.43 0.56
C LEU A 92 -3.97 8.11 0.57
N ASP A 93 -3.61 8.76 1.67
CA ASP A 93 -2.33 9.45 1.80
C ASP A 93 -1.22 8.58 2.42
N MET A 94 0.02 8.98 2.15
CA MET A 94 1.22 8.25 2.56
C MET A 94 1.61 8.49 4.03
N ASP A 95 1.14 9.56 4.67
CA ASP A 95 1.57 9.94 6.02
C ASP A 95 0.70 9.28 7.11
N THR A 96 -0.56 9.00 6.80
CA THR A 96 -1.55 8.37 7.68
C THR A 96 -2.06 7.07 7.10
N ASP A 97 -2.69 7.08 5.92
CA ASP A 97 -3.42 5.90 5.43
C ASP A 97 -2.49 4.73 5.11
N PHE A 98 -1.33 5.01 4.53
CA PHE A 98 -0.31 3.97 4.32
C PHE A 98 0.20 3.40 5.65
N LYS A 99 0.37 4.20 6.70
CA LYS A 99 0.82 3.71 8.02
C LYS A 99 -0.24 2.85 8.71
N VAL A 100 -1.50 3.24 8.60
CA VAL A 100 -2.63 2.43 9.09
C VAL A 100 -2.70 1.11 8.33
N TRP A 101 -2.48 1.12 7.01
CA TRP A 101 -2.34 -0.09 6.21
C TRP A 101 -1.16 -0.99 6.65
N VAL A 102 -0.01 -0.40 6.98
CA VAL A 102 1.12 -1.12 7.58
C VAL A 102 0.73 -1.77 8.91
N GLY A 103 -0.05 -1.08 9.75
CA GLY A 103 -0.58 -1.62 11.00
C GLY A 103 -1.55 -2.78 10.79
N ILE A 104 -2.50 -2.64 9.85
CA ILE A 104 -3.43 -3.72 9.46
C ILE A 104 -2.65 -4.94 9.01
N THR A 105 -1.81 -4.80 7.99
CA THR A 105 -1.02 -5.91 7.45
C THR A 105 -0.15 -6.56 8.52
N SER A 106 0.51 -5.78 9.39
CA SER A 106 1.28 -6.30 10.52
C SER A 106 0.42 -7.12 11.50
N ALA A 107 -0.77 -6.64 11.86
CA ALA A 107 -1.67 -7.39 12.75
C ALA A 107 -2.15 -8.69 12.11
N LEU A 108 -2.46 -8.68 10.80
CA LEU A 108 -2.84 -9.88 10.07
C LEU A 108 -1.72 -10.93 10.05
N PHE A 109 -0.44 -10.54 10.15
CA PHE A 109 0.67 -11.51 10.24
C PHE A 109 0.80 -12.20 11.60
N ASP A 110 0.43 -11.52 12.68
CA ASP A 110 0.65 -12.00 14.04
C ASP A 110 -0.60 -12.64 14.66
N TYR A 111 -1.79 -12.27 14.19
CA TYR A 111 -3.06 -12.72 14.78
C TYR A 111 -3.89 -13.54 13.80
N ALA A 112 -4.39 -14.66 14.29
CA ALA A 112 -5.51 -15.35 13.67
C ALA A 112 -6.81 -14.63 14.05
N PRO A 113 -7.73 -14.43 13.10
CA PRO A 113 -9.05 -13.91 13.42
C PRO A 113 -9.83 -14.91 14.27
N ASP A 114 -10.81 -14.40 15.02
CA ASP A 114 -11.81 -15.21 15.72
C ASP A 114 -12.80 -15.88 14.75
N ASP A 115 -13.81 -16.57 15.30
CA ASP A 115 -14.83 -17.29 14.53
C ASP A 115 -15.65 -16.37 13.60
N ASP A 116 -15.79 -15.09 13.96
CA ASP A 116 -16.44 -14.06 13.16
C ASP A 116 -15.49 -13.45 12.11
N GLY A 117 -14.22 -13.84 12.11
CA GLY A 117 -13.20 -13.33 11.22
C GLY A 117 -12.51 -12.05 11.72
N ILE A 118 -12.74 -11.65 12.96
CA ILE A 118 -12.30 -10.37 13.53
C ILE A 118 -10.98 -10.55 14.31
N ILE A 119 -10.08 -9.59 14.17
CA ILE A 119 -8.88 -9.46 15.00
C ILE A 119 -9.06 -8.24 15.90
N THR A 120 -8.97 -8.46 17.21
CA THR A 120 -9.09 -7.42 18.24
C THR A 120 -7.77 -7.23 18.96
N LEU A 121 -7.30 -5.98 19.03
CA LEU A 121 -6.05 -5.65 19.72
C LEU A 121 -6.12 -4.26 20.40
N PRO A 122 -5.31 -4.01 21.44
CA PRO A 122 -5.25 -2.70 22.07
C PRO A 122 -4.88 -1.60 21.07
N PHE A 123 -5.53 -0.43 21.16
CA PHE A 123 -5.24 0.70 20.25
C PHE A 123 -3.78 1.13 20.31
N SER A 124 -3.18 1.09 21.51
CA SER A 124 -1.77 1.44 21.70
C SER A 124 -0.81 0.50 20.96
N GLU A 125 -1.15 -0.79 20.90
CA GLU A 125 -0.40 -1.79 20.14
C GLU A 125 -0.58 -1.56 18.64
N PHE A 126 -1.81 -1.35 18.19
CA PHE A 126 -2.08 -1.04 16.78
C PHE A 126 -1.34 0.22 16.32
N ALA A 127 -1.32 1.27 17.13
CA ALA A 127 -0.58 2.51 16.83
C ALA A 127 0.93 2.27 16.72
N ASP A 128 1.49 1.40 17.55
CA ASP A 128 2.90 0.98 17.49
C ASP A 128 3.20 0.25 16.18
N ARG A 129 2.31 -0.68 15.77
CA ARG A 129 2.38 -1.41 14.49
C ARG A 129 2.27 -0.49 13.27
N CYS A 130 1.51 0.61 13.39
CA CYS A 130 1.46 1.66 12.37
C CYS A 130 2.75 2.50 12.30
N GLY A 131 3.70 2.31 13.22
CA GLY A 131 4.94 3.09 13.30
C GLY A 131 4.79 4.45 14.00
N TYR A 132 3.76 4.64 14.83
CA TYR A 132 3.61 5.86 15.62
C TYR A 132 4.22 5.68 17.02
N PRO A 133 4.89 6.71 17.57
CA PRO A 133 5.43 6.63 18.92
C PRO A 133 4.29 6.57 19.96
N ARG A 134 4.39 5.64 20.91
CA ARG A 134 3.40 5.39 21.98
C ARG A 134 3.01 6.62 22.82
N LYS A 135 3.79 7.72 22.77
CA LYS A 135 3.61 8.94 23.58
C LYS A 135 2.53 9.91 23.08
N ARG A 136 1.72 9.59 22.06
CA ARG A 136 0.70 10.50 21.50
C ARG A 136 -0.60 9.80 21.06
N LEU A 137 -1.37 9.27 22.01
CA LEU A 137 -2.70 8.68 21.73
C LEU A 137 -3.85 9.62 22.09
N SER A 138 -3.75 10.89 21.66
CA SER A 138 -4.80 11.89 21.94
C SER A 138 -6.12 11.53 21.24
N LYS A 139 -7.24 12.12 21.71
CA LYS A 139 -8.55 11.97 21.05
C LYS A 139 -8.51 12.34 19.56
N ALA A 140 -7.77 13.39 19.21
CA ALA A 140 -7.61 13.82 17.82
C ALA A 140 -6.81 12.81 16.98
N PHE A 141 -5.78 12.19 17.57
CA PHE A 141 -5.01 11.14 16.91
C PHE A 141 -5.83 9.88 16.68
N ARG A 142 -6.57 9.43 17.70
CA ARG A 142 -7.53 8.33 17.60
C ARG A 142 -8.53 8.53 16.48
N LYS A 143 -9.13 9.73 16.41
CA LYS A 143 -10.02 10.11 15.31
C LYS A 143 -9.32 10.06 13.95
N SER A 144 -8.06 10.48 13.85
CA SER A 144 -7.31 10.41 12.59
C SER A 144 -7.09 8.98 12.10
N ILE A 145 -6.88 8.03 13.02
CA ILE A 145 -6.76 6.59 12.71
C ILE A 145 -8.12 6.02 12.30
N ASP A 146 -9.19 6.34 13.03
CA ASP A 146 -10.56 5.93 12.71
C ASP A 146 -11.02 6.44 11.32
N ASP A 147 -10.78 7.72 11.03
CA ASP A 147 -11.05 8.31 9.73
C ASP A 147 -10.24 7.61 8.61
N SER A 148 -9.04 7.12 8.93
CA SER A 148 -8.17 6.39 7.99
C SER A 148 -8.68 4.98 7.71
N LEU A 149 -9.06 4.23 8.74
CA LEU A 149 -9.70 2.93 8.62
C LEU A 149 -10.96 3.02 7.76
N THR A 150 -11.79 4.03 8.02
CA THR A 150 -12.97 4.32 7.21
C THR A 150 -12.63 4.52 5.73
N ARG A 151 -11.57 5.29 5.42
CA ARG A 151 -11.15 5.50 4.02
C ARG A 151 -10.62 4.23 3.36
N ILE A 152 -9.85 3.43 4.10
CA ILE A 152 -9.32 2.14 3.62
C ILE A 152 -10.49 1.17 3.36
N GLN A 153 -11.44 1.07 4.28
CA GLN A 153 -12.65 0.26 4.12
C GLN A 153 -13.52 0.75 2.94
N GLN A 154 -13.62 2.05 2.70
CA GLN A 154 -14.32 2.63 1.54
C GLN A 154 -13.60 2.43 0.19
N THR A 155 -12.37 1.89 0.19
CA THR A 155 -11.65 1.58 -1.05
C THR A 155 -12.14 0.25 -1.59
N VAL A 156 -12.70 0.25 -2.79
CA VAL A 156 -13.32 -0.90 -3.44
C VAL A 156 -12.47 -1.35 -4.63
N VAL A 157 -12.18 -2.64 -4.69
CA VAL A 157 -11.66 -3.33 -5.87
C VAL A 157 -12.84 -3.88 -6.64
N LYS A 158 -13.01 -3.41 -7.87
CA LYS A 158 -14.04 -3.83 -8.81
C LYS A 158 -13.43 -4.74 -9.85
N PHE A 159 -13.98 -5.95 -9.93
CA PHE A 159 -13.67 -6.91 -10.97
C PHE A 159 -14.83 -6.96 -11.96
N ARG A 160 -14.55 -6.91 -13.26
CA ARG A 160 -15.55 -7.04 -14.32
C ARG A 160 -15.23 -8.25 -15.16
N PHE A 161 -16.25 -8.91 -15.73
CA PHE A 161 -16.02 -9.95 -16.72
C PHE A 161 -17.15 -10.00 -17.76
N PRO A 162 -16.83 -10.33 -19.02
CA PRO A 162 -17.84 -10.55 -20.04
C PRO A 162 -18.67 -11.79 -19.67
N ALA A 163 -19.99 -11.63 -19.57
CA ALA A 163 -20.91 -12.75 -19.49
C ALA A 163 -21.51 -13.03 -20.88
N ALA A 164 -22.09 -14.22 -21.05
CA ALA A 164 -22.72 -14.62 -22.31
C ALA A 164 -23.73 -13.56 -22.81
N LYS A 165 -23.87 -13.44 -24.13
CA LYS A 165 -24.83 -12.53 -24.80
C LYS A 165 -24.65 -11.04 -24.47
N GLY A 166 -23.43 -10.60 -24.18
CA GLY A 166 -23.13 -9.18 -23.95
C GLY A 166 -23.58 -8.65 -22.59
N HIS A 167 -23.92 -9.54 -21.65
CA HIS A 167 -24.14 -9.17 -20.25
C HIS A 167 -22.81 -8.92 -19.54
N LEU A 168 -22.82 -8.07 -18.51
CA LEU A 168 -21.64 -7.75 -17.70
C LEU A 168 -21.91 -8.14 -16.26
N ASN A 169 -21.01 -8.94 -15.70
CA ASN A 169 -21.01 -9.21 -14.27
C ASN A 169 -19.94 -8.35 -13.59
N ASN A 170 -20.29 -7.80 -12.43
CA ASN A 170 -19.38 -6.99 -11.62
C ASN A 170 -19.33 -7.55 -10.21
N ILE A 171 -18.12 -7.71 -9.68
CA ILE A 171 -17.88 -8.03 -8.28
C ILE A 171 -17.17 -6.83 -7.67
N ASN A 172 -17.73 -6.33 -6.56
CA ASN A 172 -17.17 -5.20 -5.82
C ASN A 172 -16.80 -5.72 -4.43
N VAL A 173 -15.53 -5.56 -4.06
CA VAL A 173 -15.03 -5.96 -2.75
C VAL A 173 -14.26 -4.81 -2.12
N ASN A 174 -14.50 -4.54 -0.84
CA ASN A 174 -13.75 -3.56 -0.08
C ASN A 174 -12.33 -4.06 0.24
N LEU A 175 -11.36 -3.14 0.34
CA LEU A 175 -9.98 -3.48 0.68
C LEU A 175 -9.90 -4.06 2.10
N LEU A 176 -10.66 -3.48 3.03
CA LEU A 176 -10.91 -4.01 4.38
C LEU A 176 -12.39 -4.31 4.53
N ALA A 177 -12.78 -5.44 5.12
CA ALA A 177 -14.18 -5.82 5.26
C ALA A 177 -14.87 -5.04 6.38
N TYR A 178 -14.21 -4.96 7.54
CA TYR A 178 -14.72 -4.29 8.73
C TYR A 178 -13.58 -3.65 9.53
N SER A 179 -13.90 -2.53 10.18
CA SER A 179 -13.08 -1.92 11.20
C SER A 179 -13.93 -1.23 12.25
N SER A 180 -13.47 -1.23 13.51
CA SER A 180 -14.07 -0.47 14.59
C SER A 180 -13.00 0.06 15.54
N LEU A 181 -13.26 1.22 16.15
CA LEU A 181 -12.48 1.76 17.25
C LEU A 181 -13.38 1.94 18.47
N ASN A 182 -13.20 1.11 19.49
CA ASN A 182 -13.88 1.26 20.76
C ASN A 182 -13.01 2.08 21.73
N THR A 183 -13.39 3.35 21.95
CA THR A 183 -12.63 4.24 22.82
C THR A 183 -12.81 3.98 24.31
N GLU A 184 -13.88 3.28 24.70
CA GLU A 184 -14.13 2.92 26.10
C GLU A 184 -13.26 1.74 26.51
N LEU A 185 -13.23 0.69 25.68
CA LEU A 185 -12.41 -0.50 25.88
C LEU A 185 -10.95 -0.31 25.43
N ASP A 186 -10.65 0.79 24.74
CA ASP A 186 -9.34 1.10 24.16
C ASP A 186 -8.80 0.04 23.17
N VAL A 187 -9.71 -0.52 22.36
CA VAL A 187 -9.40 -1.58 21.39
C VAL A 187 -9.77 -1.17 19.97
N ILE A 188 -9.06 -1.76 19.02
CA ILE A 188 -9.39 -1.72 17.61
C ILE A 188 -9.77 -3.13 17.16
N GLU A 189 -10.76 -3.19 16.28
CA GLU A 189 -11.20 -4.43 15.64
C GLU A 189 -11.01 -4.27 14.14
N ILE A 190 -10.44 -5.28 13.48
CA ILE A 190 -10.24 -5.30 12.03
C ILE A 190 -10.62 -6.66 11.46
N GLN A 191 -11.24 -6.67 10.29
CA GLN A 191 -11.57 -7.89 9.55
C GLN A 191 -11.00 -7.79 8.13
N PRO A 192 -10.07 -8.68 7.72
CA PRO A 192 -9.56 -8.69 6.35
C PRO A 192 -10.65 -9.10 5.36
N GLN A 193 -10.56 -8.62 4.12
CA GLN A 193 -11.46 -9.06 3.07
C GLN A 193 -11.07 -10.44 2.55
N LYS A 194 -11.88 -11.46 2.83
CA LYS A 194 -11.60 -12.86 2.48
C LYS A 194 -11.46 -13.07 0.96
N GLN A 195 -12.27 -12.38 0.15
CA GLN A 195 -12.19 -12.43 -1.32
C GLN A 195 -10.90 -11.81 -1.89
N LEU A 196 -10.23 -10.94 -1.11
CA LEU A 196 -8.93 -10.39 -1.47
C LEU A 196 -7.78 -11.13 -0.78
N SER A 197 -8.03 -12.27 -0.13
CA SER A 197 -7.00 -13.10 0.52
C SER A 197 -5.78 -13.29 -0.39
N GLU A 198 -5.97 -13.57 -1.69
CA GLU A 198 -4.86 -13.74 -2.64
C GLU A 198 -4.00 -12.49 -2.82
N LEU A 199 -4.58 -11.28 -2.77
CA LEU A 199 -3.79 -10.05 -2.75
C LEU A 199 -2.87 -10.00 -1.53
N TYR A 200 -3.28 -10.62 -0.41
CA TYR A 200 -2.48 -10.70 0.79
C TYR A 200 -1.57 -11.94 0.89
N TYR A 201 -1.83 -13.02 0.16
CA TYR A 201 -1.07 -14.29 0.23
C TYR A 201 -0.23 -14.58 -1.01
N VAL A 202 -0.83 -14.40 -2.18
CA VAL A 202 -0.32 -14.87 -3.48
C VAL A 202 0.46 -13.77 -4.20
N ASP A 203 0.05 -12.50 -4.04
CA ASP A 203 0.83 -11.39 -4.56
C ASP A 203 2.25 -11.43 -3.97
N TYR A 204 3.26 -11.32 -4.84
CA TYR A 204 4.66 -11.39 -4.43
C TYR A 204 4.87 -10.37 -3.32
N LYS A 205 5.22 -10.84 -2.13
CA LYS A 205 5.33 -9.97 -0.97
C LYS A 205 6.69 -9.28 -0.96
N ARG A 206 6.70 -7.99 -0.65
CA ARG A 206 7.94 -7.22 -0.48
C ARG A 206 8.16 -6.87 0.98
N ILE A 207 9.35 -7.19 1.50
CA ILE A 207 9.84 -6.60 2.74
C ILE A 207 10.18 -5.13 2.47
N LEU A 208 9.45 -4.24 3.14
CA LEU A 208 9.67 -2.80 3.08
C LEU A 208 10.33 -2.32 4.37
N LYS A 209 11.46 -1.62 4.27
CA LYS A 209 12.18 -1.09 5.43
C LYS A 209 11.62 0.25 5.87
N LEU A 210 11.01 0.28 7.05
CA LEU A 210 10.37 1.48 7.61
C LEU A 210 11.39 2.58 7.92
N LYS A 211 12.62 2.21 8.30
CA LYS A 211 13.72 3.16 8.56
C LYS A 211 14.04 4.07 7.36
N MET A 212 13.84 3.59 6.12
CA MET A 212 14.04 4.42 4.94
C MET A 212 12.95 5.50 4.82
N LEU A 213 11.71 5.16 5.16
CA LEU A 213 10.60 6.13 5.23
C LEU A 213 10.88 7.21 6.29
N ASP A 214 11.46 6.83 7.43
CA ASP A 214 11.84 7.77 8.49
C ASP A 214 12.93 8.74 8.04
N LYS A 215 13.98 8.25 7.35
CA LYS A 215 15.04 9.10 6.78
C LYS A 215 14.49 10.14 5.79
N LEU A 216 13.40 9.81 5.08
CA LEU A 216 12.75 10.73 4.15
C LEU A 216 11.90 11.80 4.86
N GLY A 217 11.58 11.63 6.14
CA GLY A 217 10.91 12.64 6.97
C GLY A 217 9.57 13.08 6.37
N ARG A 218 9.44 14.34 5.93
CA ARG A 218 8.20 14.89 5.34
C ARG A 218 8.18 14.87 3.80
N LYS A 219 9.12 14.16 3.17
CA LYS A 219 9.27 14.09 1.70
C LYS A 219 8.31 13.02 1.12
N GLU A 220 7.00 13.30 1.16
CA GLU A 220 5.96 12.31 0.80
C GLU A 220 6.09 11.75 -0.62
N THR A 221 6.45 12.58 -1.61
CA THR A 221 6.70 12.10 -2.98
C THR A 221 7.85 11.09 -3.00
N ALA A 222 8.94 11.35 -2.27
CA ALA A 222 10.06 10.43 -2.20
C ALA A 222 9.66 9.12 -1.49
N LYS A 223 8.84 9.17 -0.44
CA LYS A 223 8.32 7.96 0.22
C LYS A 223 7.49 7.10 -0.74
N VAL A 224 6.62 7.72 -1.53
CA VAL A 224 5.81 7.00 -2.52
C VAL A 224 6.69 6.40 -3.63
N LEU A 225 7.72 7.12 -4.07
CA LEU A 225 8.66 6.56 -5.03
C LEU A 225 9.52 5.44 -4.42
N TYR A 226 9.93 5.55 -3.16
CA TYR A 226 10.62 4.48 -2.44
C TYR A 226 9.80 3.19 -2.44
N THR A 227 8.53 3.24 -2.04
CA THR A 227 7.70 2.03 -2.01
C THR A 227 7.46 1.46 -3.40
N PHE A 228 7.27 2.32 -4.39
CA PHE A 228 7.17 1.90 -5.79
C PHE A 228 8.43 1.18 -6.26
N PHE A 229 9.61 1.75 -6.00
CA PHE A 229 10.87 1.15 -6.37
C PHE A 229 11.10 -0.15 -5.62
N GLU A 230 10.80 -0.26 -4.33
CA GLU A 230 10.89 -1.53 -3.59
C GLU A 230 10.04 -2.63 -4.22
N ALA A 231 8.88 -2.28 -4.79
CA ALA A 231 8.02 -3.24 -5.45
C ALA A 231 8.52 -3.69 -6.84
N LEU A 232 9.56 -3.08 -7.42
CA LEU A 232 10.11 -3.46 -8.72
C LEU A 232 11.16 -4.59 -8.63
N PRO A 233 11.32 -5.42 -9.68
CA PRO A 233 12.38 -6.44 -9.78
C PRO A 233 13.77 -5.86 -9.55
N ALA A 234 14.75 -6.66 -9.09
CA ALA A 234 16.12 -6.24 -8.74
C ALA A 234 16.77 -5.28 -9.76
N ASN A 235 16.64 -5.61 -11.04
CA ASN A 235 17.12 -4.80 -12.17
C ASN A 235 15.94 -4.47 -13.08
N PRO A 236 15.16 -3.43 -12.77
CA PRO A 236 14.02 -3.08 -13.61
C PRO A 236 14.53 -2.46 -14.93
N ALA A 237 13.76 -2.65 -16.00
CA ALA A 237 13.89 -1.83 -17.20
C ALA A 237 13.76 -0.34 -16.83
N PRO A 238 14.31 0.59 -17.65
CA PRO A 238 14.21 2.01 -17.37
C PRO A 238 12.77 2.44 -17.07
N VAL A 239 12.60 3.11 -15.94
CA VAL A 239 11.27 3.52 -15.49
C VAL A 239 10.92 4.86 -16.13
N SER A 240 9.88 4.90 -16.96
CA SER A 240 9.45 6.12 -17.62
C SER A 240 8.92 7.16 -16.63
N ILE A 241 9.10 8.44 -16.95
CA ILE A 241 8.54 9.52 -16.14
C ILE A 241 7.00 9.46 -16.13
N GLU A 242 6.38 8.97 -17.21
CA GLU A 242 4.95 8.67 -17.31
C GLU A 242 4.50 7.68 -16.22
N ARG A 243 5.25 6.59 -16.03
CA ARG A 243 4.93 5.57 -15.03
C ARG A 243 5.06 6.11 -13.61
N LEU A 244 6.08 6.94 -13.35
CA LEU A 244 6.23 7.64 -12.08
C LEU A 244 5.09 8.65 -11.83
N ARG A 245 4.63 9.37 -12.86
CA ARG A 245 3.44 10.25 -12.75
C ARG A 245 2.18 9.46 -12.40
N ALA A 246 1.92 8.37 -13.13
CA ALA A 246 0.78 7.50 -12.88
C ALA A 246 0.80 6.96 -11.44
N ARG A 247 1.98 6.54 -10.97
CA ARG A 247 2.17 6.09 -9.58
C ARG A 247 1.87 7.16 -8.55
N LEU A 248 2.36 8.38 -8.76
CA LEU A 248 2.17 9.48 -7.80
C LEU A 248 0.74 10.04 -7.81
N ASN A 249 0.03 9.87 -8.93
CA ASN A 249 -1.35 10.31 -9.14
C ASN A 249 -1.59 11.74 -8.61
N LEU A 250 -0.73 12.67 -9.05
CA LEU A 250 -0.80 14.08 -8.68
C LEU A 250 -1.76 14.83 -9.60
N LYS A 251 -2.49 15.80 -9.05
CA LYS A 251 -3.44 16.65 -9.80
C LYS A 251 -2.81 17.90 -10.43
N SER A 252 -1.49 18.10 -10.25
CA SER A 252 -0.77 19.25 -10.80
C SER A 252 -0.46 19.07 -12.29
N SER A 253 -0.02 20.13 -12.97
CA SER A 253 0.38 20.04 -14.37
C SER A 253 1.57 19.10 -14.58
N VAL A 254 1.67 18.50 -15.78
CA VAL A 254 2.75 17.56 -16.14
C VAL A 254 4.15 18.12 -15.87
N SER A 255 4.37 19.40 -16.17
CA SER A 255 5.67 20.06 -15.91
C SER A 255 6.01 20.08 -14.42
N VAL A 256 5.04 20.43 -13.57
CA VAL A 256 5.20 20.44 -12.11
C VAL A 256 5.45 19.02 -11.59
N GLN A 257 4.67 18.04 -12.07
CA GLN A 257 4.87 16.65 -11.69
C GLN A 257 6.28 16.15 -12.05
N ASN A 258 6.76 16.45 -13.26
CA ASN A 258 8.11 16.06 -13.68
C ASN A 258 9.20 16.68 -12.81
N SER A 259 9.03 17.95 -12.40
CA SER A 259 9.96 18.61 -11.47
C SER A 259 9.94 17.95 -10.08
N VAL A 260 8.75 17.66 -9.56
CA VAL A 260 8.55 16.97 -8.28
C VAL A 260 9.15 15.56 -8.30
N ILE A 261 8.98 14.81 -9.40
CA ILE A 261 9.60 13.49 -9.59
C ILE A 261 11.12 13.59 -9.53
N ARG A 262 11.74 14.48 -10.31
CA ARG A 262 13.20 14.64 -10.31
C ARG A 262 13.74 15.01 -8.94
N LYS A 263 13.04 15.88 -8.21
CA LYS A 263 13.40 16.23 -6.83
C LYS A 263 13.33 15.00 -5.92
N ALA A 264 12.26 14.23 -5.99
CA ALA A 264 12.09 13.02 -5.20
C ALA A 264 13.15 11.94 -5.53
N MET A 265 13.53 11.78 -6.80
CA MET A 265 14.63 10.90 -7.20
C MET A 265 15.95 11.32 -6.56
N LYS A 266 16.26 12.63 -6.56
CA LYS A 266 17.45 13.18 -5.88
C LYS A 266 17.37 13.01 -4.36
N ASP A 267 16.18 13.13 -3.77
CA ASP A 267 15.98 12.90 -2.33
C ASP A 267 16.28 11.43 -1.96
N LEU A 268 15.92 10.49 -2.83
CA LEU A 268 16.24 9.06 -2.68
C LEU A 268 17.74 8.77 -2.85
N GLU A 269 18.41 9.46 -3.76
CA GLU A 269 19.87 9.37 -3.91
C GLU A 269 20.61 9.98 -2.71
N ALA A 270 20.13 11.10 -2.17
CA ALA A 270 20.74 11.78 -1.03
C ALA A 270 20.69 10.99 0.28
N ILE A 271 19.72 10.07 0.44
CA ILE A 271 19.68 9.13 1.57
C ILE A 271 20.41 7.81 1.27
N GLU A 272 21.13 7.77 0.15
CA GLU A 272 21.90 6.62 -0.36
C GLU A 272 21.04 5.38 -0.65
N TYR A 273 19.73 5.57 -0.84
CA TYR A 273 18.83 4.48 -1.19
C TYR A 273 18.98 4.09 -2.66
N LEU A 274 19.06 5.08 -3.57
CA LEU A 274 19.01 4.85 -5.01
C LEU A 274 20.23 5.46 -5.71
N LYS A 275 20.81 4.75 -6.68
CA LYS A 275 21.69 5.34 -7.70
C LYS A 275 21.01 5.23 -9.05
N PHE A 276 20.87 6.34 -9.77
CA PHE A 276 20.13 6.39 -11.03
C PHE A 276 20.76 7.33 -12.05
N SER A 277 20.36 7.20 -13.31
CA SER A 277 20.60 8.21 -14.35
C SER A 277 19.32 8.54 -15.09
N GLU A 278 19.15 9.81 -15.47
CA GLU A 278 18.05 10.24 -16.34
C GLU A 278 18.44 9.98 -17.79
N ILE A 279 17.68 9.13 -18.47
CA ILE A 279 17.86 8.84 -19.88
C ILE A 279 16.81 9.61 -20.71
N LYS A 280 17.22 10.10 -21.87
CA LYS A 280 16.35 10.78 -22.82
C LYS A 280 16.42 10.07 -24.16
N ASN A 281 15.26 9.65 -24.67
CA ASN A 281 15.12 9.12 -26.02
C ASN A 281 14.09 9.98 -26.77
N GLY A 282 14.59 10.95 -27.53
CA GLY A 282 13.77 12.00 -28.13
C GLY A 282 13.02 12.81 -27.06
N ARG A 283 11.68 12.77 -27.11
CA ARG A 283 10.79 13.43 -26.13
C ARG A 283 10.48 12.57 -24.90
N LYS A 284 10.84 11.28 -24.91
CA LYS A 284 10.58 10.37 -23.78
C LYS A 284 11.70 10.48 -22.75
N ILE A 285 11.32 10.62 -21.49
CA ILE A 285 12.24 10.68 -20.35
C ILE A 285 12.02 9.43 -19.50
N GLY A 286 13.12 8.79 -19.09
CA GLY A 286 13.10 7.68 -18.16
C GLY A 286 14.25 7.74 -17.18
N PHE A 287 14.21 6.85 -16.19
CA PHE A 287 15.25 6.72 -15.18
C PHE A 287 15.80 5.30 -15.20
N GLN A 288 17.08 5.16 -15.52
CA GLN A 288 17.79 3.90 -15.36
C GLN A 288 18.21 3.75 -13.91
N ILE A 289 17.78 2.67 -13.27
CA ILE A 289 18.18 2.36 -11.90
C ILE A 289 19.45 1.51 -11.96
N HIS A 290 20.52 1.98 -11.34
CA HIS A 290 21.81 1.28 -11.29
C HIS A 290 21.98 0.49 -10.00
N LYS A 291 21.45 1.02 -8.90
CA LYS A 291 21.54 0.39 -7.59
C LYS A 291 20.36 0.79 -6.71
N ARG A 292 19.86 -0.15 -5.92
CA ARG A 292 19.01 0.10 -4.75
C ARG A 292 19.69 -0.50 -3.52
N ASN A 293 19.69 0.26 -2.43
CA ASN A 293 20.15 -0.17 -1.11
C ASN A 293 18.91 -0.23 -0.21
N PRO A 294 18.08 -1.30 -0.32
CA PRO A 294 16.88 -1.46 0.48
C PRO A 294 17.18 -1.42 1.97
#